data_AF-A0A7Y5GL31-F1
#
_entry.id   AF-A0A7Y5GL31-F1
#
_cell.length_a   1.000
_cell.length_b   1.000
_cell.length_c   1.000
_cell.angle_alpha   90.00
_cell.angle_beta   90.00
_cell.angle_gamma   90.00
#
_symmetry.space_group_name_H-M   'P 1'
#
loop_
_entity.id
_entity.type
_entity.pdbx_description
1 polymer ?
#
loop_
_entity_poly.entity_id
_entity_poly.type
_entity_poly.pdbx_seq_one_letter_code
_entity_poly.pdbx_strand_id
1 'polypeptide(L)'
;MQENIRRQEQEQQKAKSKQAEQPESQQGKLCPLCKHINPASAKFCEECGASLDALQCPHCKAEVYPDADICEKCGMWLLPGKCRFCYGELSDDDQFCPECGNPAKGIKCPNCGENNHFDFCTKCNTALTEAAAEALDQLKNEPQIGEAIKGLEEIRALEKEIEEELQKAAEQQKSDAEKEAKLNRLRNLEGFYKKSGNEQPKEKAQSKPQSLFGAGDEKRLDAVARKKAELDARKKQMLEKLENAQDKTFDTPQKARCFYNAIKPPGNLVWECNYVHAIHPAPHDCAKPNLGGKWIVYEGHIHWEYGSF
;
A
#
# COMPACT_ATOMS: atom_id res chain seq x y z
N MET A 1 67.85 48.75 18.60
CA MET A 1 67.27 47.49 19.12
C MET A 1 65.76 47.60 19.34
N GLN A 2 65.27 48.62 20.05
CA GLN A 2 63.83 48.86 20.27
C GLN A 2 63.02 49.15 18.98
N GLU A 3 63.63 49.79 17.99
CA GLU A 3 62.95 50.15 16.72
C GLU A 3 62.71 48.95 15.80
N ASN A 4 63.59 47.93 15.85
CA ASN A 4 63.41 46.68 15.11
C ASN A 4 62.38 45.76 15.76
N ILE A 5 62.27 45.77 17.09
CA ILE A 5 61.26 45.02 17.84
C ILE A 5 59.86 45.59 17.52
N ARG A 6 59.72 46.92 17.52
CA ARG A 6 58.45 47.58 17.19
C ARG A 6 58.01 47.36 15.74
N ARG A 7 58.95 47.24 14.80
CA ARG A 7 58.67 46.85 13.40
C ARG A 7 58.20 45.40 13.29
N GLN A 8 58.86 44.47 13.98
CA GLN A 8 58.45 43.06 14.02
C GLN A 8 57.08 42.86 14.69
N GLU A 9 56.75 43.62 15.74
CA GLU A 9 55.44 43.59 16.38
C GLU A 9 54.33 44.15 15.48
N GLN A 10 54.62 45.21 14.72
CA GLN A 10 53.67 45.78 13.73
C GLN A 10 53.48 44.86 12.50
N GLU A 11 54.52 44.15 12.07
CA GLU A 11 54.43 43.15 11.01
C GLU A 11 53.69 41.90 11.48
N GLN A 12 53.89 41.46 12.73
CA GLN A 12 53.13 40.35 13.34
C GLN A 12 51.66 40.73 13.60
N GLN A 13 51.36 41.97 13.98
CA GLN A 13 49.97 42.45 14.10
C GLN A 13 49.29 42.58 12.74
N LYS A 14 50.00 43.06 11.69
CA LYS A 14 49.48 43.09 10.31
C LYS A 14 49.31 41.70 9.68
N ALA A 15 50.11 40.72 10.09
CA ALA A 15 49.97 39.33 9.66
C ALA A 15 48.82 38.61 10.39
N LYS A 16 48.59 38.90 11.68
CA LYS A 16 47.44 38.37 12.44
C LYS A 16 46.11 38.99 12.06
N SER A 17 46.07 40.26 11.62
CA SER A 17 44.83 40.91 11.16
C SER A 17 44.45 40.57 9.71
N LYS A 18 45.25 39.77 8.99
CA LYS A 18 44.96 39.28 7.62
C LYS A 18 44.50 37.82 7.56
N GLN A 19 44.24 37.18 8.70
CA GLN A 19 43.76 35.79 8.78
C GLN A 19 42.32 35.65 9.32
N ALA A 20 41.54 36.74 9.36
CA ALA A 20 40.13 36.72 9.75
C ALA A 20 39.26 37.37 8.68
N GLU A 21 39.33 36.85 7.45
CA GLU A 21 38.35 37.04 6.38
C GLU A 21 38.72 36.05 5.26
N GLN A 22 38.69 34.76 5.58
CA GLN A 22 38.41 33.77 4.57
C GLN A 22 36.89 33.77 4.40
N PRO A 23 36.33 33.99 3.19
CA PRO A 23 34.98 33.52 2.95
C PRO A 23 35.05 32.00 3.11
N GLU A 24 34.48 31.48 4.19
CA GLU A 24 34.03 30.09 4.22
C GLU A 24 33.35 29.85 2.88
N SER A 25 33.78 28.83 2.15
CA SER A 25 33.09 28.36 0.97
C SER A 25 31.71 27.88 1.40
N GLN A 26 30.78 28.82 1.52
CA GLN A 26 29.36 28.58 1.65
C GLN A 26 28.95 27.95 0.32
N GLN A 27 29.03 26.63 0.23
CA GLN A 27 28.33 25.91 -0.82
C GLN A 27 26.86 26.33 -0.70
N GLY A 28 26.39 27.11 -1.67
CA GLY A 28 25.04 27.62 -1.68
C GLY A 28 24.02 26.49 -1.66
N LYS A 29 22.87 26.72 -1.02
CA LYS A 29 21.73 25.79 -1.01
C LYS A 29 21.04 25.84 -2.36
N LEU A 30 20.99 24.71 -3.07
CA LEU A 30 20.22 24.59 -4.30
C LEU A 30 18.72 24.60 -3.94
N CYS A 31 17.95 25.50 -4.55
CA CYS A 31 16.49 25.50 -4.39
C CYS A 31 15.91 24.21 -4.95
N PRO A 32 15.09 23.49 -4.18
CA PRO A 32 14.52 22.23 -4.66
C PRO A 32 13.52 22.42 -5.81
N LEU A 33 12.81 23.55 -5.82
CA LEU A 33 11.76 23.86 -6.79
C LEU A 33 12.30 24.46 -8.10
N CYS A 34 13.07 25.55 -8.03
CA CYS A 34 13.56 26.25 -9.23
C CYS A 34 15.04 26.00 -9.55
N LYS A 35 15.76 25.23 -8.72
CA LYS A 35 17.20 24.94 -8.86
C LYS A 35 18.13 26.17 -8.77
N HIS A 36 17.62 27.34 -8.39
CA HIS A 36 18.45 28.50 -8.10
C HIS A 36 19.41 28.22 -6.92
N ILE A 37 20.68 28.62 -7.02
CA ILE A 37 21.66 28.46 -5.94
C ILE A 37 21.52 29.65 -5.00
N ASN A 38 21.08 29.39 -3.77
CA ASN A 38 20.86 30.41 -2.74
C ASN A 38 22.00 30.42 -1.72
N PRO A 39 22.19 31.51 -0.96
CA PRO A 39 23.13 31.54 0.15
C PRO A 39 22.91 30.38 1.15
N ALA A 40 23.98 29.88 1.78
CA ALA A 40 23.87 28.76 2.72
C ALA A 40 22.97 29.07 3.94
N SER A 41 22.86 30.35 4.31
CA SER A 41 21.99 30.85 5.39
C SER A 41 20.56 31.16 4.94
N ALA A 42 20.26 31.10 3.64
CA ALA A 42 18.94 31.44 3.13
C ALA A 42 17.90 30.41 3.62
N LYS A 43 16.79 30.94 4.17
CA LYS A 43 15.63 30.15 4.60
C LYS A 43 14.59 29.99 3.49
N PHE A 44 14.57 30.93 2.54
CA PHE A 44 13.69 30.94 1.39
C PHE A 44 14.51 31.21 0.13
N CYS A 45 14.05 30.67 -0.99
CA CYS A 45 14.65 30.87 -2.29
C CYS A 45 14.45 32.32 -2.73
N GLU A 46 15.52 32.98 -3.13
CA GLU A 46 15.50 34.38 -3.56
C GLU A 46 14.74 34.56 -4.88
N GLU A 47 14.70 33.54 -5.74
CA GLU A 47 13.91 33.60 -6.98
C GLU A 47 12.45 33.17 -6.87
N CYS A 48 12.15 32.03 -6.25
CA CYS A 48 10.78 31.48 -6.24
C CYS A 48 10.07 31.54 -4.88
N GLY A 49 10.74 32.03 -3.82
CA GLY A 49 10.16 32.12 -2.47
C GLY A 49 10.04 30.79 -1.72
N ALA A 50 10.42 29.66 -2.33
CA ALA A 50 10.36 28.33 -1.72
C ALA A 50 11.25 28.20 -0.48
N SER A 51 10.76 27.55 0.60
CA SER A 51 11.60 27.26 1.77
C SER A 51 12.81 26.37 1.40
N LEU A 52 13.98 26.70 1.95
CA LEU A 52 15.26 26.00 1.73
C LEU A 52 15.71 25.17 2.93
N ASP A 53 15.06 25.33 4.08
CA ASP A 53 15.26 24.45 5.24
C ASP A 53 14.38 23.20 5.09
N ALA A 54 14.68 22.13 5.85
CA ALA A 54 13.87 20.92 5.90
C ALA A 54 12.40 21.33 6.06
N LEU A 55 11.63 21.17 4.99
CA LEU A 55 10.24 21.59 4.98
C LEU A 55 9.54 20.73 6.01
N GLN A 56 8.87 21.37 6.97
CA GLN A 56 8.01 20.68 7.91
C GLN A 56 6.58 20.82 7.43
N CYS A 57 5.80 19.75 7.51
CA CYS A 57 4.37 19.81 7.24
C CYS A 57 3.73 20.87 8.15
N PRO A 58 2.98 21.84 7.60
CA PRO A 58 2.40 22.91 8.40
C PRO A 58 1.39 22.39 9.43
N HIS A 59 0.77 21.24 9.16
CA HIS A 59 -0.21 20.58 10.02
C HIS A 59 0.39 19.65 11.08
N CYS A 60 1.18 18.64 10.69
CA CYS A 60 1.69 17.64 11.64
C CYS A 60 3.16 17.85 12.07
N LYS A 61 3.84 18.87 11.52
CA LYS A 61 5.26 19.20 11.78
C LYS A 61 6.29 18.12 11.40
N ALA A 62 5.86 17.04 10.74
CA ALA A 62 6.77 16.04 10.19
C ALA A 62 7.69 16.67 9.14
N GLU A 63 8.91 16.17 9.04
CA GLU A 63 9.79 16.48 7.92
C GLU A 63 9.15 16.00 6.60
N VAL A 64 9.25 16.81 5.56
CA VAL A 64 8.75 16.51 4.22
C VAL A 64 9.85 16.76 3.19
N TYR A 65 9.76 16.09 2.04
CA TYR A 65 10.76 16.30 1.00
C TYR A 65 10.69 17.72 0.43
N PRO A 66 11.82 18.26 -0.06
CA PRO A 66 11.92 19.64 -0.54
C PRO A 66 10.97 20.04 -1.69
N ASP A 67 10.35 19.06 -2.34
CA ASP A 67 9.40 19.17 -3.45
C ASP A 67 8.26 18.14 -3.28
N ALA A 68 7.99 17.72 -2.04
CA ALA A 68 6.84 16.89 -1.71
C ALA A 68 5.56 17.68 -1.94
N ASP A 69 4.62 17.05 -2.63
CA ASP A 69 3.32 17.62 -2.90
C ASP A 69 2.28 17.19 -1.85
N ILE A 70 2.52 16.04 -1.21
CA ILE A 70 1.76 15.52 -0.07
C ILE A 70 2.69 15.21 1.11
N CYS A 71 2.21 15.44 2.33
CA CYS A 71 2.89 14.96 3.53
C CYS A 71 2.62 13.47 3.73
N GLU A 72 3.66 12.64 3.62
CA GLU A 72 3.55 11.18 3.81
C GLU A 72 3.13 10.79 5.23
N LYS A 73 3.31 11.68 6.22
CA LYS A 73 2.85 11.43 7.59
C LYS A 73 1.35 11.65 7.73
N CYS A 74 0.78 12.75 7.22
CA CYS A 74 -0.60 13.15 7.51
C CYS A 74 -1.55 13.29 6.32
N GLY A 75 -1.08 13.05 5.10
CA GLY A 75 -1.85 13.21 3.87
C GLY A 75 -2.16 14.66 3.49
N MET A 76 -1.61 15.66 4.20
CA MET A 76 -1.84 17.07 3.88
C MET A 76 -1.23 17.44 2.53
N TRP A 77 -2.01 18.13 1.71
CA TRP A 77 -1.56 18.79 0.49
C TRP A 77 -0.62 19.95 0.80
N LEU A 78 0.57 19.95 0.20
CA LEU A 78 1.66 20.89 0.50
C LEU A 78 1.83 21.98 -0.56
N LEU A 79 1.10 21.93 -1.67
CA LEU A 79 1.14 22.92 -2.74
C LEU A 79 -0.09 23.85 -2.69
N PRO A 80 -0.08 24.92 -1.88
CA PRO A 80 -1.22 25.84 -1.79
C PRO A 80 -1.49 26.48 -3.15
N GLY A 81 -2.77 26.69 -3.46
CA GLY A 81 -3.20 27.25 -4.76
C GLY A 81 -3.04 26.32 -5.95
N LYS A 82 -2.62 25.06 -5.74
CA LYS A 82 -2.50 24.06 -6.81
C LYS A 82 -3.59 22.99 -6.70
N CYS A 83 -4.19 22.65 -7.83
CA CYS A 83 -5.17 21.59 -7.93
C CYS A 83 -4.53 20.22 -7.64
N ARG A 84 -5.15 19.42 -6.77
CA ARG A 84 -4.68 18.07 -6.39
C ARG A 84 -4.76 17.03 -7.52
N PHE A 85 -5.64 17.28 -8.49
CA PHE A 85 -5.87 16.38 -9.63
C PHE A 85 -4.90 16.64 -10.80
N CYS A 86 -4.52 17.90 -11.05
CA CYS A 86 -3.75 18.24 -12.26
C CYS A 86 -2.61 19.24 -12.08
N TYR A 87 -2.42 19.82 -10.89
CA TYR A 87 -1.47 20.91 -10.61
C TYR A 87 -1.75 22.27 -11.24
N GLY A 88 -2.89 22.43 -11.91
CA GLY A 88 -3.34 23.73 -12.37
C GLY A 88 -3.50 24.72 -11.23
N GLU A 89 -3.42 26.02 -11.56
CA GLU A 89 -3.74 27.07 -10.59
C GLU A 89 -5.20 26.94 -10.13
N LEU A 90 -5.42 27.08 -8.83
CA LEU A 90 -6.71 26.96 -8.18
C LEU A 90 -6.85 28.04 -7.11
N SER A 91 -7.88 28.86 -7.23
CA SER A 91 -8.25 29.86 -6.22
C SER A 91 -9.11 29.23 -5.13
N ASP A 92 -9.11 29.83 -3.94
CA ASP A 92 -9.95 29.39 -2.81
C ASP A 92 -11.45 29.53 -3.11
N ASP A 93 -11.82 30.46 -4.01
CA ASP A 93 -13.22 30.70 -4.41
C ASP A 93 -13.72 29.74 -5.51
N ASP A 94 -12.80 29.05 -6.20
CA ASP A 94 -13.14 28.18 -7.31
C ASP A 94 -13.97 26.98 -6.84
N GLN A 95 -15.11 26.72 -7.49
CA GLN A 95 -15.87 25.49 -7.24
C GLN A 95 -15.34 24.30 -8.04
N PHE A 96 -14.72 24.57 -9.19
CA PHE A 96 -14.11 23.59 -10.10
C PHE A 96 -12.76 24.11 -10.57
N CYS A 97 -11.80 23.20 -10.77
CA CYS A 97 -10.52 23.57 -11.35
C CYS A 97 -10.70 24.04 -12.80
N PRO A 98 -10.17 25.21 -13.19
CA PRO A 98 -10.34 25.73 -14.55
C PRO A 98 -9.59 24.92 -15.61
N GLU A 99 -8.57 24.15 -15.22
CA GLU A 99 -7.78 23.33 -16.14
C GLU A 99 -8.36 21.93 -16.35
N CYS A 100 -8.69 21.21 -15.28
CA CYS A 100 -9.15 19.80 -15.38
C CYS A 100 -10.65 19.61 -15.13
N GLY A 101 -11.39 20.67 -14.77
CA GLY A 101 -12.84 20.59 -14.50
C GLY A 101 -13.23 19.84 -13.23
N ASN A 102 -12.30 19.21 -12.52
CA ASN A 102 -12.63 18.48 -11.28
C ASN A 102 -13.06 19.43 -10.15
N PRO A 103 -14.00 19.02 -9.28
CA PRO A 103 -14.46 19.84 -8.16
C PRO A 103 -13.32 20.21 -7.20
N ALA A 104 -13.20 21.50 -6.89
CA ALA A 104 -12.15 22.02 -6.00
C ALA A 104 -12.25 21.43 -4.59
N LYS A 105 -13.47 21.13 -4.12
CA LYS A 105 -13.76 20.56 -2.77
C LYS A 105 -13.73 19.03 -2.71
N GLY A 106 -13.36 18.38 -3.82
CA GLY A 106 -13.31 16.92 -3.92
C GLY A 106 -14.59 16.28 -4.43
N ILE A 107 -14.47 14.98 -4.70
CA ILE A 107 -15.48 14.14 -5.34
C ILE A 107 -15.93 13.11 -4.31
N LYS A 108 -17.23 13.04 -4.05
CA LYS A 108 -17.81 11.96 -3.24
C LYS A 108 -17.84 10.68 -4.06
N CYS A 109 -17.24 9.62 -3.52
CA CYS A 109 -17.24 8.32 -4.16
C CYS A 109 -18.68 7.76 -4.25
N PRO A 110 -19.17 7.38 -5.44
CA PRO A 110 -20.52 6.83 -5.59
C PRO A 110 -20.68 5.43 -4.98
N ASN A 111 -19.57 4.71 -4.79
CA ASN A 111 -19.56 3.36 -4.24
C ASN A 111 -19.57 3.34 -2.71
N CYS A 112 -18.74 4.17 -2.06
CA CYS A 112 -18.57 4.14 -0.60
C CYS A 112 -18.90 5.46 0.13
N GLY A 113 -19.16 6.55 -0.59
CA GLY A 113 -19.51 7.87 -0.03
C GLY A 113 -18.32 8.72 0.43
N GLU A 114 -17.09 8.18 0.44
CA GLU A 114 -15.89 8.89 0.90
C GLU A 114 -15.59 10.13 0.04
N ASN A 115 -15.13 11.23 0.65
CA ASN A 115 -14.76 12.43 -0.10
C ASN A 115 -13.29 12.36 -0.52
N ASN A 116 -13.05 12.45 -1.82
CA ASN A 116 -11.73 12.18 -2.41
C ASN A 116 -11.21 13.36 -3.21
N HIS A 117 -9.90 13.46 -3.26
CA HIS A 117 -9.17 14.51 -3.96
C HIS A 117 -8.16 13.96 -4.96
N PHE A 118 -8.38 12.71 -5.37
CA PHE A 118 -7.54 11.95 -6.28
C PHE A 118 -8.41 11.23 -7.31
N ASP A 119 -7.78 10.76 -8.38
CA ASP A 119 -8.42 10.06 -9.50
C ASP A 119 -9.15 8.76 -9.06
N PHE A 120 -8.63 8.10 -8.03
CA PHE A 120 -9.20 6.89 -7.45
C PHE A 120 -9.59 7.11 -5.99
N CYS A 121 -10.67 6.46 -5.56
CA CYS A 121 -11.11 6.50 -4.17
C CYS A 121 -10.07 5.86 -3.24
N THR A 122 -9.65 6.58 -2.20
CA THR A 122 -8.65 6.11 -1.22
C THR A 122 -9.13 4.88 -0.44
N LYS A 123 -10.44 4.72 -0.24
CA LYS A 123 -11.04 3.61 0.51
C LYS A 123 -11.32 2.36 -0.33
N CYS A 124 -11.91 2.53 -1.51
CA CYS A 124 -12.40 1.39 -2.32
C CYS A 124 -11.80 1.31 -3.72
N ASN A 125 -10.87 2.21 -4.07
CA ASN A 125 -10.23 2.30 -5.37
C ASN A 125 -11.18 2.45 -6.57
N THR A 126 -12.41 2.91 -6.36
CA THR A 126 -13.33 3.28 -7.45
C THR A 126 -12.75 4.47 -8.22
N ALA A 127 -12.67 4.37 -9.55
CA ALA A 127 -12.32 5.47 -10.43
C ALA A 127 -13.35 6.61 -10.32
N LEU A 128 -12.89 7.84 -10.10
CA LEU A 128 -13.73 9.00 -9.82
C LEU A 128 -13.66 10.10 -10.89
N THR A 129 -12.58 10.15 -11.65
CA THR A 129 -12.32 11.18 -12.66
C THR A 129 -12.29 10.58 -14.07
N GLU A 130 -12.40 11.43 -15.09
CA GLU A 130 -12.21 11.03 -16.49
C GLU A 130 -10.81 10.46 -16.72
N ALA A 131 -9.77 11.10 -16.16
CA ALA A 131 -8.40 10.61 -16.22
C ALA A 131 -8.23 9.19 -15.64
N ALA A 132 -8.96 8.86 -14.56
CA ALA A 132 -8.99 7.51 -13.99
C ALA A 132 -9.62 6.49 -14.94
N ALA A 133 -10.74 6.86 -15.58
CA ALA A 133 -11.43 6.01 -16.53
C ALA A 133 -10.58 5.76 -17.78
N GLU A 134 -9.95 6.81 -18.32
CA GLU A 134 -9.01 6.71 -19.44
C GLU A 134 -7.81 5.83 -19.10
N ALA A 135 -7.24 5.97 -17.89
CA ALA A 135 -6.14 5.12 -17.46
C ALA A 135 -6.57 3.64 -17.44
N LEU A 136 -7.74 3.32 -16.89
CA LEU A 136 -8.26 1.94 -16.91
C LEU A 136 -8.46 1.42 -18.34
N ASP A 137 -8.96 2.25 -19.26
CA ASP A 137 -9.18 1.85 -20.65
C ASP A 137 -7.87 1.67 -21.43
N GLN A 138 -6.87 2.53 -21.21
CA GLN A 138 -5.53 2.37 -21.78
C GLN A 138 -4.89 1.05 -21.31
N LEU A 139 -5.04 0.72 -20.03
CA LEU A 139 -4.48 -0.50 -19.44
C LEU A 139 -5.15 -1.78 -19.95
N LYS A 140 -6.46 -1.75 -20.28
CA LYS A 140 -7.13 -2.89 -20.95
C LYS A 140 -6.51 -3.21 -22.31
N ASN A 141 -5.96 -2.19 -22.99
CA ASN A 141 -5.34 -2.34 -24.30
C ASN A 141 -3.86 -2.76 -24.23
N GLU A 142 -3.26 -2.79 -23.03
CA GLU A 142 -1.89 -3.26 -22.80
C GLU A 142 -1.89 -4.79 -22.59
N PRO A 143 -1.21 -5.58 -23.44
CA PRO A 143 -1.29 -7.05 -23.41
C PRO A 143 -0.91 -7.66 -22.06
N GLN A 144 0.13 -7.14 -21.42
CA GLN A 144 0.63 -7.65 -20.14
C GLN A 144 -0.36 -7.41 -18.99
N ILE A 145 -1.07 -6.28 -19.02
CA ILE A 145 -2.03 -5.91 -17.98
C ILE A 145 -3.37 -6.62 -18.20
N GLY A 146 -3.81 -6.76 -19.46
CA GLY A 146 -4.97 -7.60 -19.79
C GLY A 146 -4.80 -9.05 -19.32
N GLU A 147 -3.59 -9.62 -19.47
CA GLU A 147 -3.28 -10.96 -18.96
C GLU A 147 -3.27 -11.00 -17.42
N ALA A 148 -2.78 -9.95 -16.75
CA ALA A 148 -2.82 -9.83 -15.30
C ALA A 148 -4.26 -9.73 -14.75
N ILE A 149 -5.13 -8.92 -15.39
CA ILE A 149 -6.56 -8.79 -15.04
C ILE A 149 -7.26 -10.15 -15.18
N LYS A 150 -7.00 -10.88 -16.26
CA LYS A 150 -7.55 -12.23 -16.43
C LYS A 150 -7.06 -13.18 -15.34
N GLY A 151 -5.77 -13.12 -14.98
CA GLY A 151 -5.21 -13.88 -13.86
C GLY A 151 -5.91 -13.56 -12.54
N LEU A 152 -6.34 -12.32 -12.32
CA LEU A 152 -7.10 -11.91 -11.14
C LEU A 152 -8.50 -12.48 -11.07
N GLU A 153 -9.22 -12.51 -12.20
CA GLU A 153 -10.52 -13.15 -12.29
C GLU A 153 -10.41 -14.65 -11.99
N GLU A 154 -9.36 -15.29 -12.49
CA GLU A 154 -9.05 -16.69 -12.22
C GLU A 154 -8.73 -16.95 -10.73
N ILE A 155 -7.93 -16.09 -10.10
CA ILE A 155 -7.64 -16.15 -8.65
C ILE A 155 -8.94 -16.04 -7.85
N ARG A 156 -9.79 -15.05 -8.17
CA ARG A 156 -11.05 -14.84 -7.47
C ARG A 156 -12.01 -16.02 -7.64
N ALA A 157 -12.05 -16.62 -8.83
CA ALA A 157 -12.84 -17.82 -9.09
C ALA A 157 -12.36 -19.00 -8.24
N LEU A 158 -11.03 -19.19 -8.13
CA LEU A 158 -10.46 -20.24 -7.29
C LEU A 158 -10.68 -20.01 -5.79
N GLU A 159 -10.58 -18.76 -5.31
CA GLU A 159 -10.89 -18.42 -3.91
C GLU A 159 -12.32 -18.81 -3.56
N LYS A 160 -13.27 -18.47 -4.45
CA LYS A 160 -14.67 -18.84 -4.30
C LYS A 160 -14.87 -20.36 -4.31
N GLU A 161 -14.19 -21.07 -5.21
CA GLU A 161 -14.28 -22.54 -5.30
C GLU A 161 -13.72 -23.21 -4.02
N ILE A 162 -12.62 -22.68 -3.46
CA ILE A 162 -12.05 -23.16 -2.19
C ILE A 162 -13.04 -22.91 -1.05
N GLU A 163 -13.67 -21.73 -0.99
CA GLU A 163 -14.66 -21.40 0.02
C GLU A 163 -15.87 -22.34 -0.04
N GLU A 164 -16.42 -22.58 -1.24
CA GLU A 164 -17.53 -23.51 -1.45
C GLU A 164 -17.18 -24.94 -1.04
N GLU A 165 -15.97 -25.43 -1.36
CA GLU A 165 -15.53 -26.77 -0.94
C GLU A 165 -15.36 -26.89 0.58
N LEU A 166 -14.86 -25.83 1.24
CA LEU A 166 -14.76 -25.77 2.70
C LEU A 166 -16.15 -25.78 3.36
N GLN A 167 -17.12 -25.05 2.79
CA GLN A 167 -18.50 -25.05 3.27
C GLN A 167 -19.14 -26.44 3.16
N LYS A 168 -19.02 -27.09 1.99
CA LYS A 168 -19.52 -28.46 1.79
C LYS A 168 -18.87 -29.46 2.75
N ALA A 169 -17.57 -29.32 3.01
CA ALA A 169 -16.86 -30.17 3.97
C ALA A 169 -17.41 -29.98 5.40
N ALA A 170 -17.67 -28.73 5.81
CA ALA A 170 -18.25 -28.43 7.12
C ALA A 170 -19.69 -28.97 7.28
N GLU A 171 -20.52 -28.87 6.23
CA GLU A 171 -21.88 -29.43 6.22
C GLU A 171 -21.88 -30.96 6.32
N GLN A 172 -20.99 -31.61 5.57
CA GLN A 172 -20.85 -33.07 5.59
C GLN A 172 -20.40 -33.56 6.97
N GLN A 173 -19.41 -32.88 7.59
CA GLN A 173 -18.96 -33.20 8.95
C GLN A 173 -20.09 -33.11 9.97
N LYS A 174 -20.96 -32.09 9.87
CA LYS A 174 -22.16 -31.99 10.73
C LYS A 174 -23.10 -33.17 10.52
N SER A 175 -23.40 -33.53 9.27
CA SER A 175 -24.26 -34.67 8.94
C SER A 175 -23.69 -35.99 9.48
N ASP A 176 -22.38 -36.21 9.35
CA ASP A 176 -21.76 -37.46 9.76
C ASP A 176 -21.65 -37.56 11.28
N ALA A 177 -21.39 -36.45 11.98
CA ALA A 177 -21.51 -36.37 13.44
C ALA A 177 -22.94 -36.68 13.94
N GLU A 178 -23.97 -36.21 13.23
CA GLU A 178 -25.36 -36.54 13.56
C GLU A 178 -25.68 -38.03 13.36
N LYS A 179 -25.22 -38.63 12.25
CA LYS A 179 -25.38 -40.06 11.99
C LYS A 179 -24.66 -40.90 13.03
N GLU A 180 -23.44 -40.53 13.41
CA GLU A 180 -22.67 -41.21 14.44
C GLU A 180 -23.37 -41.12 15.80
N ALA A 181 -23.86 -39.94 16.18
CA ALA A 181 -24.66 -39.75 17.41
C ALA A 181 -25.95 -40.58 17.39
N LYS A 182 -26.61 -40.73 16.24
CA LYS A 182 -27.77 -41.61 16.07
C LYS A 182 -27.39 -43.09 16.18
N LEU A 183 -26.29 -43.50 15.55
CA LEU A 183 -25.78 -44.88 15.60
C LEU A 183 -25.40 -45.28 17.04
N ASN A 184 -24.74 -44.40 17.78
CA ASN A 184 -24.39 -44.63 19.19
C ASN A 184 -25.64 -44.75 20.07
N ARG A 185 -26.69 -43.94 19.84
CA ARG A 185 -27.99 -44.11 20.51
C ARG A 185 -28.61 -45.48 20.24
N LEU A 186 -28.59 -45.96 18.99
CA LEU A 186 -29.09 -47.28 18.63
C LEU A 186 -28.28 -48.42 19.28
N ARG A 187 -26.95 -48.35 19.25
CA ARG A 187 -26.07 -49.34 19.93
C ARG A 187 -26.35 -49.40 21.44
N ASN A 188 -26.55 -48.25 22.07
CA ASN A 188 -26.87 -48.19 23.51
C ASN A 188 -28.23 -48.86 23.81
N LEU A 189 -29.23 -48.68 22.93
CA LEU A 189 -30.53 -49.36 23.03
C LEU A 189 -30.41 -50.88 22.84
N GLU A 190 -29.67 -51.34 21.83
CA GLU A 190 -29.44 -52.78 21.59
C GLU A 190 -28.72 -53.45 22.77
N GLY A 191 -27.74 -52.76 23.38
CA GLY A 191 -27.06 -53.23 24.59
C GLY A 191 -28.00 -53.39 25.79
N PHE A 192 -29.06 -52.58 25.86
CA PHE A 192 -30.09 -52.67 26.90
C PHE A 192 -31.01 -53.89 26.68
N TYR A 193 -31.43 -54.15 25.45
CA TYR A 193 -32.27 -55.31 25.11
C TYR A 193 -31.52 -56.65 25.26
N LYS A 194 -30.23 -56.71 24.88
CA LYS A 194 -29.41 -57.92 25.08
C LYS A 194 -29.16 -58.25 26.56
N LYS A 195 -29.22 -57.28 27.47
CA LYS A 195 -29.18 -57.52 28.92
C LYS A 195 -30.51 -58.04 29.49
N SER A 196 -31.59 -57.98 28.73
CA SER A 196 -32.94 -58.39 29.15
C SER A 196 -33.34 -59.79 28.64
N GLY A 197 -32.53 -60.40 27.77
CA GLY A 197 -32.66 -61.80 27.32
C GLY A 197 -31.55 -62.65 27.93
N ASN A 198 -31.93 -63.76 28.56
CA ASN A 198 -31.04 -64.67 29.27
C ASN A 198 -30.11 -65.41 28.29
N GLU A 199 -28.95 -64.84 27.94
CA GLU A 199 -27.81 -65.57 27.35
C GLU A 199 -26.50 -64.81 27.57
N GLN A 200 -25.47 -65.51 28.08
CA GLN A 200 -24.14 -64.98 28.38
C GLN A 200 -23.35 -64.63 27.10
N PRO A 201 -22.82 -63.40 26.96
CA PRO A 201 -21.92 -63.08 25.85
C PRO A 201 -20.44 -63.19 26.25
N LYS A 202 -19.71 -64.04 25.52
CA LYS A 202 -18.25 -64.12 25.48
C LYS A 202 -17.65 -62.77 25.02
N GLU A 203 -16.59 -62.35 25.70
CA GLU A 203 -15.76 -61.21 25.30
C GLU A 203 -15.35 -61.33 23.82
N LYS A 204 -15.76 -60.36 23.02
CA LYS A 204 -15.14 -60.10 21.71
C LYS A 204 -14.34 -58.82 21.79
N ALA A 205 -13.14 -58.93 21.23
CA ALA A 205 -12.04 -57.98 21.27
C ALA A 205 -12.48 -56.53 21.06
N GLN A 206 -11.92 -55.66 21.88
CA GLN A 206 -11.98 -54.21 21.76
C GLN A 206 -11.57 -53.81 20.34
N SER A 207 -12.54 -53.38 19.53
CA SER A 207 -12.24 -52.76 18.24
C SER A 207 -11.48 -51.46 18.52
N LYS A 208 -10.31 -51.31 17.89
CA LYS A 208 -9.53 -50.06 17.88
C LYS A 208 -10.48 -48.87 17.66
N PRO A 209 -10.26 -47.72 18.35
CA PRO A 209 -11.00 -46.51 18.05
C PRO A 209 -10.81 -46.19 16.57
N GLN A 210 -11.88 -46.31 15.79
CA GLN A 210 -11.85 -45.91 14.40
C GLN A 210 -11.72 -44.39 14.37
N SER A 211 -10.83 -43.92 13.50
CA SER A 211 -10.63 -42.51 13.20
C SER A 211 -11.98 -41.80 13.01
N LEU A 212 -12.15 -40.65 13.67
CA LEU A 212 -13.27 -39.73 13.46
C LEU A 212 -13.34 -39.20 12.02
N PHE A 213 -12.28 -39.40 11.23
CA PHE A 213 -12.18 -39.04 9.83
C PHE A 213 -12.23 -40.31 8.96
N GLY A 214 -13.16 -40.33 8.01
CA GLY A 214 -13.22 -41.38 6.99
C GLY A 214 -12.20 -41.14 5.87
N ALA A 215 -11.91 -42.16 5.07
CA ALA A 215 -11.06 -42.03 3.88
C ALA A 215 -11.58 -41.01 2.83
N GLY A 216 -12.86 -40.61 2.94
CA GLY A 216 -13.46 -39.53 2.14
C GLY A 216 -13.11 -38.13 2.63
N ASP A 217 -12.83 -37.96 3.93
CA ASP A 217 -12.47 -36.67 4.52
C ASP A 217 -11.00 -36.33 4.24
N GLU A 218 -10.13 -37.33 4.32
CA GLU A 218 -8.70 -37.20 4.01
C GLU A 218 -8.49 -36.78 2.55
N LYS A 219 -9.19 -37.44 1.60
CA LYS A 219 -9.15 -37.05 0.17
C LYS A 219 -9.69 -35.65 -0.10
N ARG A 220 -10.66 -35.17 0.68
CA ARG A 220 -11.24 -33.83 0.54
C ARG A 220 -10.28 -32.76 1.07
N LEU A 221 -9.71 -32.99 2.24
CA LEU A 221 -8.70 -32.11 2.83
C LEU A 221 -7.47 -32.01 1.91
N ASP A 222 -7.04 -33.12 1.31
CA ASP A 222 -5.98 -33.13 0.30
C ASP A 222 -6.37 -32.34 -0.96
N ALA A 223 -7.62 -32.46 -1.44
CA ALA A 223 -8.10 -31.70 -2.59
C ALA A 223 -8.12 -30.18 -2.32
N VAL A 224 -8.57 -29.77 -1.12
CA VAL A 224 -8.54 -28.36 -0.70
C VAL A 224 -7.10 -27.87 -0.54
N ALA A 225 -6.20 -28.68 0.02
CA ALA A 225 -4.78 -28.33 0.16
C ALA A 225 -4.11 -28.13 -1.21
N ARG A 226 -4.42 -28.99 -2.20
CA ARG A 226 -3.93 -28.83 -3.59
C ARG A 226 -4.45 -27.55 -4.23
N LYS A 227 -5.73 -27.23 -4.06
CA LYS A 227 -6.32 -25.97 -4.57
C LYS A 227 -5.70 -24.74 -3.89
N LYS A 228 -5.43 -24.79 -2.58
CA LYS A 228 -4.72 -23.70 -1.87
C LYS A 228 -3.30 -23.51 -2.41
N ALA A 229 -2.55 -24.58 -2.63
CA ALA A 229 -1.22 -24.49 -3.23
C ALA A 229 -1.27 -23.93 -4.67
N GLU A 230 -2.29 -24.28 -5.45
CA GLU A 230 -2.53 -23.70 -6.78
C GLU A 230 -2.88 -22.21 -6.69
N LEU A 231 -3.72 -21.81 -5.74
CA LEU A 231 -4.06 -20.41 -5.47
C LEU A 231 -2.80 -19.59 -5.15
N ASP A 232 -1.95 -20.10 -4.25
CA ASP A 232 -0.72 -19.43 -3.84
C ASP A 232 0.27 -19.31 -5.01
N ALA A 233 0.40 -20.36 -5.83
CA ALA A 233 1.24 -20.34 -7.03
C ALA A 233 0.74 -19.32 -8.06
N ARG A 234 -0.58 -19.24 -8.31
CA ARG A 234 -1.17 -18.26 -9.23
C ARG A 234 -1.03 -16.84 -8.71
N LYS A 235 -1.25 -16.61 -7.41
CA LYS A 235 -1.00 -15.30 -6.75
C LYS A 235 0.45 -14.87 -6.96
N LYS A 236 1.41 -15.76 -6.72
CA LYS A 236 2.84 -15.48 -6.92
C LYS A 236 3.16 -15.16 -8.39
N GLN A 237 2.71 -15.98 -9.33
CA GLN A 237 2.94 -15.77 -10.76
C GLN A 237 2.40 -14.41 -11.23
N MET A 238 1.24 -14.02 -10.72
CA MET A 238 0.64 -12.74 -11.07
C MET A 238 1.42 -11.55 -10.48
N LEU A 239 1.83 -11.62 -9.22
CA LEU A 239 2.65 -10.58 -8.60
C LEU A 239 3.96 -10.37 -9.37
N GLU A 240 4.60 -11.44 -9.82
CA GLU A 240 5.82 -11.36 -10.65
C GLU A 240 5.57 -10.66 -12.00
N LYS A 241 4.43 -10.93 -12.66
CA LYS A 241 4.06 -10.20 -13.90
C LYS A 241 3.81 -8.72 -13.65
N LEU A 242 3.21 -8.39 -12.51
CA LEU A 242 2.93 -7.01 -12.11
C LEU A 242 4.21 -6.26 -11.74
N GLU A 243 5.15 -6.90 -11.02
CA GLU A 243 6.44 -6.30 -10.67
C GLU A 243 7.21 -5.88 -11.92
N ASN A 244 7.25 -6.73 -12.95
CA ASN A 244 7.86 -6.41 -14.24
C ASN A 244 7.18 -5.25 -15.00
N ALA A 245 5.93 -4.93 -14.69
CA ALA A 245 5.16 -3.82 -15.28
C ALA A 245 5.22 -2.53 -14.46
N GLN A 246 5.79 -2.57 -13.24
CA GLN A 246 5.72 -1.51 -12.23
C GLN A 246 6.93 -0.57 -12.20
N ASP A 247 8.02 -0.89 -12.90
CA ASP A 247 9.19 -0.01 -13.06
C ASP A 247 8.99 1.04 -14.16
N LYS A 248 8.00 1.92 -13.94
CA LYS A 248 7.76 3.10 -14.78
C LYS A 248 8.06 4.37 -14.02
N THR A 249 8.66 5.34 -14.71
CA THR A 249 8.78 6.71 -14.21
C THR A 249 7.76 7.59 -14.92
N PHE A 250 7.33 8.66 -14.24
CA PHE A 250 6.32 9.57 -14.75
C PHE A 250 6.78 11.01 -14.61
N ASP A 251 6.27 11.89 -15.48
CA ASP A 251 6.59 13.32 -15.42
C ASP A 251 6.06 13.98 -14.14
N THR A 252 4.91 13.50 -13.63
CA THR A 252 4.25 14.07 -12.46
C THR A 252 3.79 12.99 -11.49
N PRO A 253 3.74 13.27 -10.17
CA PRO A 253 3.17 12.38 -9.17
C PRO A 253 1.72 11.93 -9.47
N GLN A 254 0.86 12.76 -10.06
CA GLN A 254 -0.55 12.44 -10.34
C GLN A 254 -0.65 11.39 -11.44
N LYS A 255 0.14 11.52 -12.51
CA LYS A 255 0.21 10.50 -13.57
C LYS A 255 0.62 9.15 -12.99
N ALA A 256 1.62 9.15 -12.11
CA ALA A 256 2.06 7.94 -11.41
C ALA A 256 0.96 7.37 -10.51
N ARG A 257 0.34 8.19 -9.66
CA ARG A 257 -0.76 7.77 -8.79
C ARG A 257 -1.93 7.19 -9.59
N CYS A 258 -2.32 7.85 -10.67
CA CYS A 258 -3.39 7.39 -11.55
C CYS A 258 -3.03 6.02 -12.14
N PHE A 259 -1.84 5.87 -12.73
CA PHE A 259 -1.37 4.59 -13.27
C PHE A 259 -1.33 3.48 -12.22
N TYR A 260 -0.67 3.71 -11.09
CA TYR A 260 -0.46 2.67 -10.06
C TYR A 260 -1.75 2.25 -9.36
N ASN A 261 -2.70 3.17 -9.14
CA ASN A 261 -4.01 2.80 -8.62
C ASN A 261 -4.87 2.09 -9.67
N ALA A 262 -4.70 2.42 -10.96
CA ALA A 262 -5.39 1.74 -12.04
C ALA A 262 -4.91 0.29 -12.24
N ILE A 263 -3.63 0.00 -11.98
CA ILE A 263 -3.08 -1.38 -11.95
C ILE A 263 -3.11 -2.02 -10.55
N LYS A 264 -3.83 -1.44 -9.57
CA LYS A 264 -3.90 -2.00 -8.22
C LYS A 264 -4.55 -3.39 -8.25
N PRO A 265 -3.83 -4.45 -7.85
CA PRO A 265 -4.43 -5.78 -7.78
C PRO A 265 -5.41 -5.86 -6.59
N PRO A 266 -6.43 -6.73 -6.63
CA PRO A 266 -7.25 -7.04 -5.47
C PRO A 266 -6.43 -7.76 -4.40
N GLY A 267 -6.90 -7.61 -3.16
CA GLY A 267 -6.27 -8.17 -1.98
C GLY A 267 -5.79 -7.09 -1.00
N ASN A 268 -5.21 -7.53 0.10
CA ASN A 268 -4.63 -6.67 1.12
C ASN A 268 -3.19 -6.30 0.74
N LEU A 269 -3.07 -5.29 -0.13
CA LEU A 269 -1.79 -4.83 -0.67
C LEU A 269 -1.45 -3.46 -0.11
N VAL A 270 -0.15 -3.23 0.07
CA VAL A 270 0.43 -1.95 0.45
C VAL A 270 1.42 -1.52 -0.63
N TRP A 271 1.70 -0.22 -0.68
CA TRP A 271 2.59 0.39 -1.66
C TRP A 271 4.01 0.51 -1.09
N GLU A 272 5.00 -0.07 -1.77
CA GLU A 272 6.42 0.14 -1.47
C GLU A 272 7.01 1.17 -2.45
N CYS A 273 7.52 2.28 -1.94
CA CYS A 273 8.12 3.35 -2.72
C CYS A 273 9.54 2.99 -3.21
N ASN A 274 9.84 3.14 -4.50
CA ASN A 274 11.20 2.86 -5.01
C ASN A 274 12.24 3.93 -4.64
N TYR A 275 11.82 5.13 -4.20
CA TYR A 275 12.75 6.21 -3.87
C TYR A 275 13.46 5.98 -2.53
N VAL A 276 12.72 5.55 -1.50
CA VAL A 276 13.23 5.38 -0.11
C VAL A 276 12.88 4.02 0.50
N HIS A 277 12.22 3.14 -0.24
CA HIS A 277 11.72 1.84 0.26
C HIS A 277 10.78 1.96 1.46
N ALA A 278 10.07 3.09 1.57
CA ALA A 278 9.03 3.30 2.55
C ALA A 278 7.74 2.59 2.12
N ILE A 279 7.00 2.07 3.09
CA ILE A 279 5.73 1.38 2.88
C ILE A 279 4.59 2.35 3.21
N HIS A 280 3.63 2.46 2.31
CA HIS A 280 2.46 3.32 2.38
C HIS A 280 1.18 2.50 2.17
N PRO A 281 0.00 2.97 2.63
CA PRO A 281 -1.27 2.32 2.30
C PRO A 281 -1.50 2.26 0.79
N ALA A 282 -1.15 3.33 0.07
CA ALA A 282 -1.31 3.43 -1.37
C ALA A 282 -0.39 4.51 -1.99
N PRO A 283 -0.28 4.57 -3.33
CA PRO A 283 0.50 5.59 -4.03
C PRO A 283 0.06 7.04 -3.73
N HIS A 284 -1.19 7.24 -3.30
CA HIS A 284 -1.67 8.58 -2.97
C HIS A 284 -1.02 9.15 -1.70
N ASP A 285 -0.49 8.30 -0.82
CA ASP A 285 0.23 8.69 0.39
C ASP A 285 1.74 8.85 0.17
N CYS A 286 2.22 8.51 -1.03
CA CYS A 286 3.61 8.63 -1.41
C CYS A 286 3.87 10.02 -2.01
N ALA A 287 4.94 10.68 -1.58
CA ALA A 287 5.37 11.97 -2.12
C ALA A 287 6.24 11.82 -3.38
N LYS A 288 6.79 10.62 -3.63
CA LYS A 288 7.63 10.30 -4.80
C LYS A 288 7.13 9.13 -5.65
N PRO A 289 5.82 9.02 -5.94
CA PRO A 289 5.30 7.90 -6.73
C PRO A 289 5.79 7.96 -8.18
N ASN A 290 6.16 9.15 -8.68
CA ASN A 290 6.70 9.35 -10.02
C ASN A 290 8.08 8.73 -10.26
N LEU A 291 8.81 8.40 -9.18
CA LEU A 291 10.08 7.67 -9.24
C LEU A 291 9.88 6.14 -9.18
N GLY A 292 8.62 5.70 -9.11
CA GLY A 292 8.23 4.30 -9.13
C GLY A 292 7.94 3.71 -7.76
N GLY A 293 7.45 2.48 -7.79
CA GLY A 293 7.14 1.68 -6.62
C GLY A 293 6.36 0.43 -7.01
N LYS A 294 6.08 -0.41 -6.03
CA LYS A 294 5.42 -1.70 -6.27
C LYS A 294 4.35 -2.02 -5.23
N TRP A 295 3.35 -2.78 -5.66
CA TRP A 295 2.34 -3.33 -4.78
C TRP A 295 2.86 -4.62 -4.13
N ILE A 296 2.95 -4.64 -2.80
CA ILE A 296 3.41 -5.81 -2.03
C ILE A 296 2.28 -6.35 -1.15
N VAL A 297 2.26 -7.67 -0.96
CA VAL A 297 1.38 -8.31 0.02
C VAL A 297 1.92 -8.06 1.41
N TYR A 298 1.06 -7.61 2.33
CA TYR A 298 1.43 -7.40 3.72
C TYR A 298 0.60 -8.30 4.64
N GLU A 299 1.28 -9.19 5.37
CA GLU A 299 0.64 -10.21 6.22
C GLU A 299 0.45 -9.77 7.69
N GLY A 300 0.75 -8.51 8.03
CA GLY A 300 0.59 -7.96 9.39
C GLY A 300 -0.54 -6.93 9.53
N HIS A 301 -0.84 -6.57 10.77
CA HIS A 301 -1.67 -5.39 11.07
C HIS A 301 -0.79 -4.14 11.07
N ILE A 302 -0.95 -3.27 10.07
CA ILE A 302 -0.31 -1.94 10.09
C ILE A 302 -1.26 -0.96 10.76
N HIS A 303 -0.81 -0.38 11.87
CA HIS A 303 -1.44 0.81 12.40
C HIS A 303 -0.87 2.02 11.68
N TRP A 304 -1.63 2.54 10.71
CA TRP A 304 -1.33 3.79 10.06
C TRP A 304 -1.66 4.94 11.01
N GLU A 305 -0.75 5.92 11.13
CA GLU A 305 -0.98 7.10 11.98
C GLU A 305 -2.14 7.96 11.46
N TYR A 306 -2.56 7.79 10.19
CA TYR A 306 -3.67 8.49 9.56
C TYR A 306 -4.50 7.52 8.71
N GLY A 307 -5.83 7.58 8.89
CA GLY A 307 -6.81 6.79 8.14
C GLY A 307 -6.91 5.34 8.60
N SER A 308 -8.06 4.95 9.14
CA SER A 308 -8.37 3.53 9.31
C SER A 308 -8.68 2.95 7.92
N PHE A 309 -7.77 2.11 7.41
CA PHE A 309 -7.97 1.33 6.19
C PHE A 309 -8.45 -0.08 6.55
#